data_AF-A0A8J4B833-F1
#
_entry.id   AF-A0A8J4B833-F1
#
_cell.length_a   1.000
_cell.length_b   1.000
_cell.length_c   1.000
_cell.angle_alpha   90.00
_cell.angle_beta   90.00
_cell.angle_gamma   90.00
#
_symmetry.space_group_name_H-M   'P 1'
#
loop_
_entity.id
_entity.type
_entity.pdbx_description
1 polymer ?
#
loop_
_entity_poly.entity_id
_entity_poly.type
_entity_poly.pdbx_seq_one_letter_code
_entity_poly.pdbx_strand_id
1 'polypeptide(L)'
;MAASAIDKQPSGVITLLTSDGGELLVDKELLCSSSKFFAGMLTACDATRLQILIVADKYDMSLVKERCEKWLVSRCLRGRMRSHTFKFQDVSEGFEWLAICQKFDLKDLGWYCAYDLGTQLAQGAWPRPLHDCLEGVTCPDMLKTILEAVQAAVNSGGPLGPSGSGAGPGGEPAGPGHGLE
;
A
#
# COMPACT_ATOMS: atom_id res chain seq x y z
N MET A 1 -1.46 -41.07 13.65
CA MET A 1 -1.36 -40.88 12.18
C MET A 1 -2.58 -40.13 11.71
N ALA A 2 -2.40 -38.87 11.29
CA ALA A 2 -3.34 -38.14 10.44
C ALA A 2 -2.54 -37.02 9.78
N ALA A 3 -1.96 -37.31 8.62
CA ALA A 3 -1.34 -36.30 7.77
C ALA A 3 -2.46 -35.51 7.10
N SER A 4 -2.58 -34.22 7.43
CA SER A 4 -3.45 -33.31 6.70
C SER A 4 -2.82 -33.08 5.33
N ALA A 5 -3.44 -33.63 4.29
CA ALA A 5 -3.06 -33.39 2.91
C ALA A 5 -3.24 -31.90 2.62
N ILE A 6 -2.12 -31.19 2.47
CA ILE A 6 -2.09 -29.89 1.81
C ILE A 6 -2.27 -30.24 0.34
N ASP A 7 -3.53 -30.19 -0.12
CA ASP A 7 -3.87 -30.31 -1.53
C ASP A 7 -3.10 -29.21 -2.28
N LYS A 8 -2.14 -29.62 -3.11
CA LYS A 8 -1.39 -28.72 -3.97
C LYS A 8 -2.39 -28.09 -4.92
N GLN A 9 -2.78 -26.82 -4.68
CA GLN A 9 -3.60 -26.09 -5.63
C GLN A 9 -2.96 -26.18 -7.02
N PRO A 10 -3.73 -26.58 -8.06
CA PRO A 10 -3.21 -26.66 -9.41
C PRO A 10 -2.74 -25.28 -9.85
N SER A 11 -1.51 -25.21 -10.36
CA SER A 11 -0.93 -23.97 -10.88
C SER A 11 -1.85 -23.37 -11.95
N GLY A 12 -2.37 -22.17 -11.71
CA GLY A 12 -3.20 -21.46 -12.69
C GLY A 12 -4.66 -21.26 -12.29
N VAL A 13 -5.13 -21.83 -11.18
CA VAL A 13 -6.49 -21.57 -10.66
C VAL A 13 -6.46 -20.47 -9.61
N ILE A 14 -7.39 -19.52 -9.67
CA ILE A 14 -7.60 -18.46 -8.68
C ILE A 14 -8.98 -18.57 -8.04
N THR A 15 -9.10 -18.14 -6.79
CA THR A 15 -10.39 -18.09 -6.08
C THR A 15 -10.98 -16.69 -6.17
N LEU A 16 -12.21 -16.58 -6.68
CA LEU A 16 -13.01 -15.35 -6.62
C LEU A 16 -13.98 -15.46 -5.44
N LEU A 17 -14.00 -14.42 -4.60
CA LEU A 17 -14.98 -14.28 -3.51
C LEU A 17 -16.18 -13.51 -4.02
N THR A 18 -17.37 -14.09 -3.90
CA THR A 18 -18.64 -13.45 -4.25
C THR A 18 -19.19 -12.68 -3.04
N SER A 19 -20.09 -11.72 -3.29
CA SER A 19 -20.61 -10.82 -2.25
C SER A 19 -21.42 -11.52 -1.15
N ASP A 20 -21.91 -12.72 -1.42
CA ASP A 20 -22.59 -13.62 -0.49
C ASP A 20 -21.62 -14.55 0.27
N GLY A 21 -20.30 -14.35 0.11
CA GLY A 21 -19.27 -15.14 0.78
C GLY A 21 -18.97 -16.49 0.10
N GLY A 22 -19.52 -16.73 -1.09
CA GLY A 22 -19.20 -17.90 -1.89
C GLY A 22 -17.78 -17.84 -2.47
N GLU A 23 -17.16 -19.01 -2.61
CA GLU A 23 -15.87 -19.17 -3.26
C GLU A 23 -16.05 -19.83 -4.62
N LEU A 24 -15.52 -19.19 -5.66
CA LEU A 24 -15.50 -19.72 -7.02
C LEU A 24 -14.06 -19.94 -7.47
N LEU A 25 -13.70 -21.20 -7.71
CA LEU A 25 -12.42 -21.56 -8.32
C LEU A 25 -12.50 -21.37 -9.83
N VAL A 26 -11.62 -20.53 -10.37
CA VAL A 26 -11.63 -20.17 -11.80
C VAL A 26 -10.23 -20.31 -12.38
N ASP A 27 -10.14 -20.88 -13.57
CA ASP A 27 -8.91 -20.89 -14.34
C ASP A 27 -8.51 -19.46 -14.75
N LYS A 28 -7.31 -19.04 -14.35
CA LYS A 28 -6.80 -17.69 -14.57
C LYS A 28 -6.67 -17.37 -16.04
N GLU A 29 -6.15 -18.29 -16.86
CA GLU A 29 -5.90 -18.03 -18.28
C GLU A 29 -7.21 -17.90 -19.04
N LEU A 30 -8.16 -18.79 -18.78
CA LEU A 30 -9.49 -18.76 -19.38
C LEU A 30 -10.27 -17.50 -18.98
N LEU A 31 -10.16 -17.08 -17.72
CA LEU A 31 -10.80 -15.86 -17.23
C LEU A 31 -10.20 -14.61 -17.88
N CYS A 32 -8.88 -14.59 -18.06
CA CYS A 32 -8.17 -13.51 -18.73
C CYS A 32 -8.45 -13.49 -20.24
N SER A 33 -8.54 -14.63 -20.92
CA SER A 33 -8.87 -14.66 -22.34
C SER A 33 -10.31 -14.22 -22.61
N SER A 34 -11.21 -14.45 -21.65
CA SER A 34 -12.64 -14.21 -21.80
C SER A 34 -13.12 -12.84 -21.29
N SER A 35 -12.33 -12.17 -20.45
CA SER A 35 -12.70 -10.86 -19.90
C SER A 35 -11.53 -9.89 -19.90
N LYS A 36 -11.67 -8.80 -20.67
CA LYS A 36 -10.69 -7.69 -20.67
C LYS A 36 -10.53 -7.04 -19.29
N PHE A 37 -11.58 -7.04 -18.47
CA PHE A 37 -11.53 -6.55 -17.09
C PHE A 37 -10.62 -7.43 -16.22
N PHE A 38 -10.89 -8.74 -16.18
CA PHE A 38 -10.09 -9.68 -15.40
C PHE A 38 -8.67 -9.83 -15.98
N ALA A 39 -8.51 -9.80 -17.31
CA ALA A 39 -7.20 -9.75 -17.94
C ALA A 39 -6.38 -8.56 -17.45
N GLY A 40 -6.96 -7.35 -17.52
CA GLY A 40 -6.30 -6.14 -17.06
C GLY A 40 -6.05 -6.12 -15.55
N MET A 41 -6.87 -6.83 -14.76
CA MET A 41 -6.71 -6.94 -13.32
C MET A 41 -5.67 -7.98 -12.89
N LEU A 42 -5.60 -9.13 -13.58
CA LEU A 42 -4.83 -10.32 -13.19
C LEU A 42 -3.53 -10.52 -13.98
N THR A 43 -3.43 -10.00 -15.21
CA THR A 43 -2.21 -10.08 -16.05
C THR A 43 -1.37 -8.81 -15.97
N ALA A 44 -1.95 -7.69 -15.54
CA ALA A 44 -1.18 -6.53 -15.10
C ALA A 44 -0.66 -6.76 -13.68
N CYS A 45 0.14 -7.81 -13.50
CA CYS A 45 0.87 -7.98 -12.26
C CYS A 45 1.91 -6.86 -12.17
N ASP A 46 1.92 -6.15 -11.03
CA ASP A 46 2.90 -5.11 -10.75
C ASP A 46 4.33 -5.65 -11.00
N ALA A 47 4.60 -6.91 -10.64
CA ALA A 47 5.85 -7.60 -10.91
C ALA A 47 6.22 -7.67 -12.41
N THR A 48 5.27 -7.97 -13.29
CA THR A 48 5.53 -8.08 -14.74
C THR A 48 5.85 -6.73 -15.35
N ARG A 49 5.13 -5.67 -14.97
CA ARG A 49 5.42 -4.32 -15.46
C ARG A 49 6.66 -3.70 -14.84
N LEU A 50 6.99 -4.03 -13.59
CA LEU A 50 8.27 -3.69 -12.98
C LEU A 50 9.43 -4.38 -13.71
N GLN A 51 9.28 -5.66 -14.07
CA GLN A 51 10.27 -6.36 -14.89
C GLN A 51 10.43 -5.69 -16.28
N ILE A 52 9.31 -5.31 -16.92
CA ILE A 52 9.37 -4.57 -18.20
C ILE A 52 10.08 -3.23 -18.02
N LEU A 53 9.83 -2.49 -16.92
CA LEU A 53 10.51 -1.24 -16.62
C LEU A 53 12.02 -1.44 -16.41
N ILE A 54 12.42 -2.48 -15.66
CA ILE A 54 13.83 -2.85 -15.46
C ILE A 54 14.50 -3.18 -16.80
N VAL A 55 13.83 -3.95 -17.66
CA VAL A 55 14.35 -4.31 -18.99
C VAL A 55 14.42 -3.07 -19.89
N ALA A 56 13.38 -2.24 -19.91
CA ALA A 56 13.33 -1.03 -20.70
C ALA A 56 14.45 -0.05 -20.31
N ASP A 57 14.72 0.11 -19.02
CA ASP A 57 15.82 0.91 -18.51
C ASP A 57 17.19 0.33 -18.89
N LYS A 58 17.38 -0.99 -18.74
CA LYS A 58 18.61 -1.69 -19.12
C LYS A 58 18.97 -1.54 -20.60
N TYR A 59 17.98 -1.49 -21.49
CA TYR A 59 18.17 -1.38 -22.94
C TYR A 59 17.89 0.03 -23.49
N ASP A 60 17.80 1.06 -22.63
CA ASP A 60 17.55 2.45 -22.99
C ASP A 60 16.30 2.66 -23.88
N MET A 61 15.25 1.88 -23.64
CA MET A 61 13.98 1.93 -24.38
C MET A 61 13.08 3.03 -23.81
N SER A 62 13.45 4.29 -24.04
CA SER A 62 12.80 5.49 -23.48
C SER A 62 11.27 5.52 -23.61
N LEU A 63 10.71 5.16 -24.77
CA LEU A 63 9.25 5.14 -24.98
C LEU A 63 8.52 4.07 -24.15
N VAL A 64 9.16 2.92 -23.95
CA VAL A 64 8.60 1.82 -23.14
C VAL A 64 8.66 2.20 -21.67
N LYS A 65 9.78 2.79 -21.25
CA LYS A 65 9.98 3.34 -19.92
C LYS A 65 8.90 4.36 -19.59
N GLU A 66 8.75 5.43 -20.38
CA GLU A 66 7.73 6.47 -20.18
C GLU A 66 6.31 5.89 -20.06
N ARG A 67 5.98 4.89 -20.90
CA ARG A 67 4.66 4.26 -20.87
C ARG A 67 4.45 3.38 -19.62
N CYS A 68 5.49 2.74 -19.12
CA CYS A 68 5.46 1.99 -17.86
C CYS A 68 5.31 2.93 -16.68
N GLU A 69 6.04 4.05 -16.65
CA GLU A 69 5.95 5.08 -15.61
C GLU A 69 4.55 5.68 -15.52
N LYS A 70 4.00 6.15 -16.66
CA LYS A 70 2.62 6.66 -16.73
C LYS A 70 1.60 5.63 -16.25
N TRP A 71 1.83 4.35 -16.55
CA TRP A 71 0.96 3.29 -16.07
C TRP A 71 1.08 3.08 -14.55
N LEU A 72 2.30 3.00 -14.01
CA LEU A 72 2.54 2.83 -12.58
C LEU A 72 1.92 3.99 -11.78
N VAL A 73 2.18 5.22 -12.23
CA VAL A 73 1.57 6.44 -11.67
C VAL A 73 0.05 6.36 -11.77
N SER A 74 -0.53 6.07 -12.94
CA SER A 74 -1.98 6.01 -13.11
C SER A 74 -2.63 4.86 -12.33
N ARG A 75 -1.94 3.74 -12.09
CA ARG A 75 -2.48 2.57 -11.39
C ARG A 75 -2.41 2.78 -9.87
N CYS A 76 -1.29 3.28 -9.35
CA CYS A 76 -1.19 3.74 -7.98
C CYS A 76 -2.25 4.83 -7.73
N LEU A 77 -2.37 5.82 -8.64
CA LEU A 77 -3.34 6.90 -8.52
C LEU A 77 -4.81 6.45 -8.63
N ARG A 78 -5.14 5.57 -9.58
CA ARG A 78 -6.53 5.12 -9.81
C ARG A 78 -7.01 4.06 -8.83
N GLY A 79 -6.13 3.14 -8.44
CA GLY A 79 -6.52 1.97 -7.64
C GLY A 79 -6.28 2.15 -6.15
N ARG A 80 -5.30 2.98 -5.76
CA ARG A 80 -4.82 3.06 -4.38
C ARG A 80 -4.93 4.48 -3.77
N MET A 81 -4.89 5.55 -4.56
CA MET A 81 -4.71 6.93 -4.03
C MET A 81 -5.93 7.87 -4.10
N ARG A 82 -7.15 7.34 -4.29
CA ARG A 82 -8.39 8.16 -4.26
C ARG A 82 -9.03 8.29 -2.87
N SER A 83 -8.42 7.72 -1.83
CA SER A 83 -8.91 7.84 -0.47
C SER A 83 -7.95 8.67 0.37
N HIS A 84 -8.49 9.59 1.18
CA HIS A 84 -7.76 10.29 2.25
C HIS A 84 -7.24 9.33 3.36
N THR A 85 -7.55 8.04 3.25
CA THR A 85 -7.11 6.96 4.13
C THR A 85 -6.21 5.94 3.42
N PHE A 86 -5.47 6.35 2.39
CA PHE A 86 -4.43 5.47 1.84
C PHE A 86 -3.41 5.16 2.92
N LYS A 87 -3.08 3.86 3.02
CA LYS A 87 -2.02 3.25 3.81
C LYS A 87 -1.60 2.01 3.06
N PHE A 88 -0.30 1.80 2.83
CA PHE A 88 0.17 0.45 2.52
C PHE A 88 -0.32 -0.52 3.60
N GLN A 89 -0.90 -1.65 3.21
CA GLN A 89 -1.28 -2.69 4.17
C GLN A 89 -0.05 -3.32 4.82
N ASP A 90 1.03 -3.43 4.04
CA ASP A 90 2.35 -3.84 4.51
C ASP A 90 3.35 -2.70 4.27
N VAL A 91 3.95 -2.20 5.35
CA VAL A 91 4.97 -1.16 5.31
C VAL A 91 6.18 -1.59 4.46
N SER A 92 6.49 -2.89 4.43
CA SER A 92 7.58 -3.46 3.63
C SER A 92 7.35 -3.25 2.13
N GLU A 93 6.11 -3.44 1.67
CA GLU A 93 5.71 -3.16 0.29
C GLU A 93 5.93 -1.68 -0.05
N GLY A 94 5.61 -0.78 0.89
CA GLY A 94 5.83 0.65 0.72
C GLY A 94 7.30 1.01 0.48
N PHE A 95 8.23 0.38 1.21
CA PHE A 95 9.66 0.59 1.01
C PHE A 95 10.17 0.01 -0.31
N GLU A 96 9.65 -1.14 -0.76
CA GLU A 96 9.96 -1.68 -2.08
C GLU A 96 9.55 -0.70 -3.19
N TRP A 97 8.34 -0.13 -3.10
CA TRP A 97 7.87 0.90 -4.02
C TRP A 97 8.72 2.16 -3.97
N LEU A 98 9.14 2.60 -2.78
CA LEU A 98 10.00 3.76 -2.63
C LEU A 98 11.37 3.55 -3.29
N ALA A 99 11.96 2.36 -3.13
CA ALA A 99 13.21 1.99 -3.78
C ALA A 99 13.09 1.96 -5.32
N ILE A 100 11.96 1.48 -5.85
CA ILE A 100 11.64 1.54 -7.28
C ILE A 100 11.54 3.00 -7.74
N CYS A 101 10.82 3.84 -7.01
CA CYS A 101 10.65 5.24 -7.38
C CYS A 101 11.99 5.98 -7.42
N GLN A 102 12.86 5.73 -6.45
CA GLN A 102 14.22 6.28 -6.43
C GLN A 102 15.05 5.78 -7.61
N LYS A 103 15.01 4.48 -7.89
CA LYS A 103 15.81 3.86 -8.96
C LYS A 103 15.46 4.42 -10.35
N PHE A 104 14.18 4.67 -10.60
CA PHE A 104 13.70 5.12 -11.91
C PHE A 104 13.37 6.61 -11.97
N ASP A 105 13.69 7.39 -10.93
CA ASP A 105 13.38 8.82 -10.82
C ASP A 105 11.87 9.15 -10.98
N LEU A 106 11.00 8.30 -10.40
CA LEU A 106 9.55 8.46 -10.45
C LEU A 106 9.07 9.47 -9.39
N LYS A 107 9.40 10.75 -9.58
CA LYS A 107 9.21 11.79 -8.55
C LYS A 107 7.78 11.88 -8.02
N ASP A 108 6.79 11.92 -8.92
CA ASP A 108 5.39 12.03 -8.52
C ASP A 108 4.98 10.83 -7.66
N LEU A 109 5.22 9.61 -8.15
CA LEU A 109 4.87 8.39 -7.41
C LEU A 109 5.64 8.29 -6.08
N GLY A 110 6.93 8.63 -6.11
CA GLY A 110 7.81 8.61 -4.96
C GLY A 110 7.34 9.57 -3.86
N TRP A 111 6.85 10.76 -4.22
CA TRP A 111 6.25 11.69 -3.26
C TRP A 111 5.09 11.04 -2.50
N TYR A 112 4.18 10.36 -3.21
CA TYR A 112 3.04 9.72 -2.56
C TYR A 112 3.42 8.51 -1.70
N CYS A 113 4.35 7.67 -2.16
CA CYS A 113 4.86 6.56 -1.35
C CYS A 113 5.53 7.08 -0.07
N ALA A 114 6.35 8.12 -0.20
CA ALA A 114 7.03 8.76 0.92
C ALA A 114 6.04 9.38 1.92
N TYR A 115 5.03 10.10 1.43
CA TYR A 115 4.03 10.74 2.28
C TYR A 115 3.20 9.71 3.07
N ASP A 116 2.81 8.62 2.42
CA ASP A 116 2.09 7.52 3.06
C ASP A 116 2.92 6.85 4.17
N LEU A 117 4.16 6.49 3.85
CA LEU A 117 5.10 5.89 4.80
C LEU A 117 5.34 6.80 6.01
N GLY A 118 5.48 8.11 5.80
CA GLY A 118 5.62 9.08 6.89
C GLY A 118 4.36 9.20 7.77
N THR A 119 3.18 9.14 7.16
CA THR A 119 1.91 9.11 7.90
C THR A 119 1.79 7.85 8.75
N GLN A 120 2.20 6.69 8.22
CA GLN A 120 2.22 5.42 8.95
C GLN A 120 3.27 5.39 10.06
N LEU A 121 4.44 6.01 9.84
CA LEU A 121 5.47 6.18 10.86
C LEU A 121 4.94 6.95 12.06
N ALA A 122 4.26 8.08 11.82
CA ALA A 122 3.64 8.87 12.88
C ALA A 122 2.60 8.10 13.70
N GLN A 123 1.98 7.07 13.10
CA GLN A 123 0.99 6.21 13.74
C GLN A 123 1.62 5.00 14.46
N GLY A 124 2.96 4.87 14.46
CA GLY A 124 3.65 3.74 15.07
C GLY A 124 3.46 2.41 14.33
N ALA A 125 3.12 2.45 13.04
CA ALA A 125 2.86 1.24 12.25
C ALA A 125 4.14 0.50 11.81
N TRP A 126 5.32 1.10 12.01
CA TRP A 126 6.59 0.52 11.57
C TRP A 126 7.03 -0.60 12.51
N PRO A 127 7.27 -1.82 12.01
CA PRO A 127 7.60 -2.97 12.85
C PRO A 127 9.06 -2.97 13.34
N ARG A 128 9.91 -2.09 12.81
CA ARG A 128 11.35 -2.02 13.07
C ARG A 128 11.79 -0.59 13.39
N PRO A 129 12.96 -0.40 14.01
CA PRO A 129 13.54 0.91 14.23
C PRO A 129 13.65 1.73 12.94
N LEU A 130 13.44 3.04 13.07
CA LEU A 130 13.48 4.01 11.97
C LEU A 130 14.74 3.89 11.08
N HIS A 131 15.91 3.67 11.70
CA HIS A 131 17.18 3.60 10.99
C HIS A 131 17.27 2.37 10.06
N ASP A 132 16.77 1.22 10.49
CA ASP A 132 16.75 -0.01 9.69
C ASP A 132 15.82 0.14 8.48
N CYS A 133 14.67 0.78 8.69
CA CYS A 133 13.68 1.01 7.64
C CYS A 133 14.17 2.02 6.58
N LEU A 134 14.99 2.98 6.96
CA LEU A 134 15.48 4.04 6.07
C LEU A 134 16.83 3.74 5.41
N GLU A 135 17.51 2.64 5.76
CA GLU A 135 18.85 2.29 5.26
C GLU A 135 18.93 2.27 3.71
N GLY A 136 17.83 1.97 3.02
CA GLY A 136 17.75 1.95 1.56
C GLY A 136 17.28 3.25 0.88
N VAL A 137 16.84 4.25 1.65
CA VAL A 137 16.27 5.49 1.11
C VAL A 137 17.36 6.54 0.99
N THR A 138 17.88 6.73 -0.23
CA THR A 138 18.99 7.67 -0.49
C THR A 138 18.54 8.97 -1.16
N CYS A 139 17.28 9.05 -1.61
CA CYS A 139 16.72 10.23 -2.25
C CYS A 139 16.34 11.30 -1.20
N PRO A 140 17.01 12.47 -1.18
CA PRO A 140 16.75 13.50 -0.17
C PRO A 140 15.31 14.03 -0.18
N ASP A 141 14.71 14.18 -1.36
CA ASP A 141 13.35 14.70 -1.52
C ASP A 141 12.31 13.73 -0.95
N MET A 142 12.52 12.43 -1.11
CA MET A 142 11.65 11.40 -0.53
C MET A 142 11.81 11.33 0.99
N LEU A 143 13.03 11.39 1.52
CA LEU A 143 13.28 11.47 2.96
C LEU A 143 12.61 12.71 3.57
N LYS A 144 12.77 13.87 2.93
CA LYS A 144 12.12 15.11 3.33
C LYS A 144 10.60 14.94 3.37
N THR A 145 10.02 14.33 2.34
CA THR A 145 8.57 14.10 2.27
C THR A 145 8.07 13.19 3.40
N ILE A 146 8.82 12.12 3.74
CA ILE A 146 8.50 11.26 4.90
C ILE A 146 8.48 12.10 6.19
N LEU A 147 9.51 12.91 6.42
CA LEU A 147 9.63 13.72 7.64
C LEU A 147 8.57 14.82 7.71
N GLU A 148 8.24 15.48 6.60
CA GLU A 148 7.17 16.47 6.52
C GLU A 148 5.80 15.84 6.82
N ALA A 149 5.53 14.64 6.31
CA ALA A 149 4.30 13.91 6.62
C ALA A 149 4.22 13.53 8.11
N VAL A 150 5.32 13.08 8.72
CA VAL A 150 5.40 12.84 10.16
C VAL A 150 5.12 14.12 10.95
N GLN A 151 5.79 15.21 10.60
CA GLN A 151 5.63 16.50 11.27
C GLN A 151 4.18 17.00 11.16
N ALA A 152 3.57 16.89 9.99
CA ALA A 152 2.17 17.26 9.78
C ALA A 152 1.21 16.42 10.64
N ALA A 153 1.44 15.11 10.73
CA ALA A 153 0.64 14.21 11.57
C ALA A 153 0.78 14.52 13.07
N VAL A 154 2.01 14.80 13.54
CA VAL A 154 2.26 15.18 14.95
C VAL A 154 1.60 16.51 15.29
N ASN A 155 1.70 17.50 14.40
CA ASN A 155 1.15 18.84 14.62
C ASN A 155 -0.39 18.88 14.58
N SER A 156 -1.02 17.92 13.90
CA SER A 156 -2.48 17.88 13.73
C SER A 156 -3.25 17.17 14.85
N GLY A 157 -2.56 16.49 15.80
CA GLY A 157 -3.18 16.15 17.09
C GLY A 157 -2.69 14.88 17.80
N GLY A 158 -1.92 15.08 18.88
CA GLY A 158 -2.05 14.38 20.18
C GLY A 158 -1.56 12.92 20.32
N PRO A 159 -1.09 12.51 21.52
CA PRO A 159 -0.48 11.18 21.73
C PRO A 159 -1.53 10.08 21.64
N LEU A 160 -1.50 9.29 20.57
CA LEU A 160 -2.14 7.97 20.55
C LEU A 160 -1.11 6.97 21.04
N GLY A 161 -1.10 6.77 22.36
CA GLY A 161 -0.34 5.70 22.99
C GLY A 161 -0.76 4.34 22.43
N PRO A 162 0.11 3.32 22.53
CA PRO A 162 -0.23 1.97 22.13
C PRO A 162 -1.46 1.50 22.92
N SER A 163 -2.45 0.94 22.23
CA SER A 163 -3.58 0.22 22.84
C SER A 163 -3.06 -0.91 23.73
N GLY A 164 -2.87 -0.60 25.01
CA GLY A 164 -2.62 -1.56 26.08
C GLY A 164 -3.90 -1.74 26.89
N SER A 165 -4.43 -2.95 26.88
CA SER A 165 -5.56 -3.39 27.71
C SER A 165 -5.35 -3.04 29.19
N GLY A 166 -6.32 -2.38 29.80
CA GLY A 166 -6.34 -2.12 31.25
C GLY A 166 -7.76 -1.76 31.70
N ALA A 167 -8.30 -2.57 32.60
CA ALA A 167 -9.69 -2.56 33.03
C ALA A 167 -10.03 -1.45 34.05
N GLY A 168 -11.08 -0.67 33.76
CA GLY A 168 -12.05 0.00 34.67
C GLY A 168 -11.57 1.06 35.68
N PRO A 169 -12.48 1.68 36.47
CA PRO A 169 -13.91 1.95 36.22
C PRO A 169 -14.33 3.43 36.48
N GLY A 170 -15.48 3.82 35.95
CA GLY A 170 -16.45 4.73 36.60
C GLY A 170 -16.15 6.25 36.68
N GLY A 171 -17.00 7.06 36.04
CA GLY A 171 -17.08 8.49 36.29
C GLY A 171 -17.93 9.27 35.28
N GLU A 172 -19.26 9.21 35.43
CA GLU A 172 -20.16 10.31 35.02
C GLU A 172 -19.83 11.57 35.86
N PRO A 173 -20.10 12.83 35.41
CA PRO A 173 -21.48 13.29 35.17
C PRO A 173 -21.73 14.45 34.18
N ALA A 174 -23.04 14.65 33.92
CA ALA A 174 -23.81 15.89 33.75
C ALA A 174 -23.58 16.83 32.54
N GLY A 175 -24.63 16.92 31.71
CA GLY A 175 -24.84 18.00 30.74
C GLY A 175 -25.47 19.27 31.36
N PRO A 176 -25.41 20.42 30.67
CA PRO A 176 -26.01 21.65 31.17
C PRO A 176 -27.46 21.82 30.69
N GLY A 177 -28.33 22.13 31.65
CA GLY A 177 -29.76 22.36 31.47
C GLY A 177 -30.13 23.73 30.91
N HIS A 178 -31.34 23.78 30.36
CA HIS A 178 -32.05 24.98 29.92
C HIS A 178 -32.33 25.93 31.09
N GLY A 179 -31.96 27.20 30.91
CA GLY A 179 -32.44 28.33 31.71
C GLY A 179 -33.45 29.15 30.91
N LEU A 180 -34.66 29.28 31.47
CA LEU A 180 -35.70 30.22 31.11
C LEU A 180 -35.34 31.60 31.67
N GLU A 181 -35.37 32.63 30.82
CA GLU A 181 -35.88 33.98 31.13
C GLU A 181 -36.67 34.48 29.90
#